data_AF-A0A068L6Y3-F1
#
_entry.id   AF-A0A068L6Y3-F1
#
_cell.length_a   1.000
_cell.length_b   1.000
_cell.length_c   1.000
_cell.angle_alpha   90.00
_cell.angle_beta   90.00
_cell.angle_gamma   90.00
#
_symmetry.space_group_name_H-M   'P 1'
#
loop_
_entity.id
_entity.type
_entity.pdbx_description
1 polymer ?
#
loop_
_entity_poly.entity_id
_entity_poly.type
_entity_poly.pdbx_seq_one_letter_code
_entity_poly.pdbx_strand_id
1 'polypeptide(L)'
;VTQIIEQQMNGLDGLRYISSNSAGNGQASIQLNFEQGVDPDIAQVQVQNKLQSATALLPEDVQRQGVTVTKSGASFLQVIAFYSPDNNLSDSDIKDYVNSSIKEPLSRVAGVGEVQVFGGSYAM
;
A
#
# COMPACT_ATOMS: atom_id res chain seq x y z
N VAL A 1 15.08 -5.17 -5.99
CA VAL A 1 14.04 -5.24 -4.93
C VAL A 1 12.89 -6.12 -5.37
N THR A 2 12.18 -5.74 -6.43
CA THR A 2 10.97 -6.43 -6.93
C THR A 2 11.17 -7.92 -7.15
N GLN A 3 12.19 -8.31 -7.94
CA GLN A 3 12.48 -9.73 -8.21
C GLN A 3 12.82 -10.54 -6.96
N ILE A 4 13.47 -9.93 -5.96
CA ILE A 4 13.83 -10.63 -4.71
C ILE A 4 12.56 -10.99 -3.94
N ILE A 5 11.62 -10.04 -3.86
CA ILE A 5 10.33 -10.27 -3.20
C ILE A 5 9.55 -11.33 -3.98
N GLU A 6 9.43 -11.20 -5.31
CA GLU A 6 8.71 -12.17 -6.15
C GLU A 6 9.21 -13.60 -5.98
N GLN A 7 10.54 -13.81 -5.99
CA GLN A 7 11.14 -15.14 -5.82
C GLN A 7 10.81 -15.76 -4.45
N GLN A 8 10.59 -14.93 -3.43
CA GLN A 8 10.22 -15.39 -2.08
C GLN A 8 8.71 -15.65 -1.93
N MET A 9 7.87 -15.18 -2.85
CA MET A 9 6.42 -15.40 -2.84
C MET A 9 6.00 -16.78 -3.38
N ASN A 10 6.96 -17.68 -3.63
CA ASN A 10 6.68 -19.05 -4.04
C ASN A 10 6.06 -19.88 -2.89
N GLY A 11 5.11 -20.75 -3.26
CA GLY A 11 4.45 -21.67 -2.33
C GLY A 11 3.40 -21.02 -1.43
N LEU A 12 2.81 -19.91 -1.87
CA LEU A 12 1.61 -19.34 -1.27
C LEU A 12 0.39 -20.16 -1.73
N ASP A 13 -0.42 -20.63 -0.80
CA ASP A 13 -1.59 -21.44 -1.08
C ASP A 13 -2.64 -20.62 -1.84
N GLY A 14 -3.13 -21.18 -2.94
CA GLY A 14 -4.13 -20.53 -3.78
C GLY A 14 -3.63 -19.29 -4.53
N LEU A 15 -2.31 -19.06 -4.62
CA LEU A 15 -1.76 -18.02 -5.47
C LEU A 15 -1.99 -18.36 -6.94
N ARG A 16 -2.65 -17.46 -7.67
CA ARG A 16 -2.99 -17.61 -9.07
C ARG A 16 -1.95 -16.99 -10.00
N TYR A 17 -1.61 -15.73 -9.77
CA TYR A 17 -0.54 -15.04 -10.50
C TYR A 17 0.02 -13.87 -9.71
N ILE A 18 1.26 -13.50 -10.04
CA ILE A 18 1.93 -12.32 -9.54
C ILE A 18 2.06 -11.32 -10.70
N SER A 19 1.79 -10.06 -10.41
CA SER A 19 2.10 -8.94 -11.30
C SER A 19 2.87 -7.89 -10.52
N SER A 20 3.81 -7.21 -11.16
CA SER A 20 4.62 -6.18 -10.49
C SER A 20 4.89 -5.00 -11.39
N ASN A 21 5.16 -3.86 -10.76
CA ASN A 21 5.57 -2.64 -11.42
C ASN A 21 6.75 -2.04 -10.64
N SER A 22 7.75 -1.56 -11.36
CA SER A 22 8.85 -0.77 -10.79
C SER A 22 8.92 0.55 -11.53
N ALA A 23 8.56 1.63 -10.86
CA ALA A 23 8.50 2.96 -11.43
C ALA A 23 9.86 3.65 -11.39
N GLY A 24 10.13 4.54 -12.35
CA GLY A 24 11.39 5.28 -12.46
C GLY A 24 11.67 6.25 -11.29
N ASN A 25 10.69 6.47 -10.41
CA ASN A 25 10.83 7.26 -9.18
C ASN A 25 11.24 6.41 -7.95
N GLY A 26 11.61 5.14 -8.14
CA GLY A 26 12.06 4.25 -7.07
C GLY A 26 10.95 3.52 -6.32
N GLN A 27 9.67 3.73 -6.68
CA GLN A 27 8.57 2.93 -6.12
C GLN A 27 8.45 1.58 -6.82
N ALA A 28 8.17 0.53 -6.05
CA ALA A 28 7.85 -0.79 -6.56
C ALA A 28 6.52 -1.27 -5.96
N SER A 29 5.64 -1.82 -6.79
CA SER A 29 4.42 -2.48 -6.36
C SER A 29 4.41 -3.93 -6.84
N ILE A 30 3.95 -4.83 -5.99
CA ILE A 30 3.78 -6.26 -6.30
C ILE A 30 2.36 -6.62 -5.88
N GLN A 31 1.60 -7.13 -6.84
CA GLN A 31 0.22 -7.53 -6.66
C GLN A 31 0.11 -9.04 -6.82
N LEU A 32 -0.23 -9.70 -5.72
CA LEU A 32 -0.45 -11.13 -5.64
C LEU A 32 -1.95 -11.40 -5.77
N ASN A 33 -2.33 -12.11 -6.83
CA ASN A 33 -3.72 -12.44 -7.10
C ASN A 33 -3.94 -13.89 -6.70
N PHE A 34 -4.93 -14.12 -5.85
CA PHE A 34 -5.29 -15.43 -5.34
C PHE A 34 -6.54 -15.96 -6.06
N GLU A 35 -6.72 -17.27 -6.02
CA GLU A 35 -7.92 -17.93 -6.52
C GLU A 35 -9.16 -17.49 -5.73
N GLN A 36 -10.32 -17.54 -6.39
CA GLN A 36 -11.58 -17.20 -5.75
C GLN A 36 -11.88 -18.19 -4.61
N GLY A 37 -12.30 -17.66 -3.46
CA GLY A 37 -12.61 -18.46 -2.27
C GLY A 37 -11.45 -18.61 -1.28
N VAL A 38 -10.25 -18.12 -1.61
CA VAL A 38 -9.17 -17.96 -0.63
C VAL A 38 -9.55 -16.88 0.38
N ASP A 39 -9.39 -17.20 1.67
CA ASP A 39 -9.59 -16.23 2.74
C ASP A 39 -8.53 -15.12 2.65
N PRO A 40 -8.93 -13.84 2.48
CA PRO A 40 -8.00 -12.74 2.30
C PRO A 40 -7.16 -12.45 3.56
N ASP A 41 -7.63 -12.76 4.76
CA ASP A 41 -6.84 -12.68 6.00
C ASP A 41 -5.73 -13.72 6.00
N ILE A 42 -6.04 -14.95 5.61
CA ILE A 42 -5.05 -16.03 5.51
C ILE A 42 -4.02 -15.72 4.41
N ALA A 43 -4.48 -15.26 3.23
CA ALA A 43 -3.58 -14.86 2.15
C ALA A 43 -2.63 -13.74 2.59
N GLN A 44 -3.14 -12.72 3.29
CA GLN A 44 -2.31 -11.65 3.82
C GLN A 44 -1.25 -12.18 4.79
N VAL A 45 -1.62 -13.06 5.73
CA VAL A 45 -0.68 -13.66 6.69
C VAL A 45 0.40 -14.47 5.98
N GLN A 46 0.06 -15.27 4.98
CA GLN A 46 1.04 -16.03 4.21
C GLN A 46 2.04 -15.12 3.48
N VAL A 47 1.54 -14.06 2.83
CA VAL A 47 2.38 -13.05 2.17
C VAL A 47 3.30 -12.37 3.18
N GLN A 48 2.78 -11.98 4.34
CA GLN A 48 3.56 -11.30 5.37
C GLN A 48 4.67 -12.21 5.93
N ASN A 49 4.38 -13.50 6.15
CA ASN A 49 5.37 -14.48 6.59
C ASN A 49 6.49 -14.66 5.55
N LYS A 50 6.15 -14.77 4.26
CA LYS A 50 7.16 -14.86 3.18
C LYS A 50 7.96 -13.57 3.03
N LEU A 51 7.30 -12.42 3.19
CA LEU A 51 7.95 -11.12 3.08
C LEU A 51 9.00 -10.93 4.17
N GLN A 52 8.75 -11.38 5.40
CA GLN A 52 9.75 -11.32 6.48
C GLN A 52 11.06 -12.04 6.12
N SER A 53 10.96 -13.22 5.49
CA SER A 53 12.15 -13.93 5.00
C SER A 53 12.85 -13.19 3.85
N ALA A 54 12.08 -12.47 3.02
CA ALA A 54 12.63 -11.66 1.94
C ALA A 54 13.27 -10.35 2.44
N THR A 55 12.80 -9.78 3.55
CA THR A 55 13.27 -8.48 4.07
C THR A 55 14.78 -8.46 4.29
N ALA A 56 15.35 -9.56 4.80
CA ALA A 56 16.79 -9.68 5.04
C ALA A 56 17.64 -9.62 3.75
N LEU A 57 17.03 -9.87 2.59
CA LEU A 57 17.69 -9.84 1.28
C LEU A 57 17.54 -8.48 0.59
N LEU A 58 16.77 -7.55 1.16
CA LEU A 58 16.54 -6.22 0.59
C LEU A 58 17.68 -5.26 0.96
N PRO A 59 17.97 -4.25 0.14
CA PRO A 59 18.88 -3.17 0.52
C PRO A 59 18.44 -2.46 1.80
N GLU A 60 19.40 -2.01 2.62
CA GLU A 60 19.11 -1.35 3.91
C GLU A 60 18.18 -0.14 3.78
N ASP A 61 18.32 0.67 2.72
CA ASP A 61 17.46 1.84 2.48
C ASP A 61 15.98 1.45 2.32
N VAL A 62 15.71 0.30 1.69
CA VAL A 62 14.35 -0.22 1.52
C VAL A 62 13.81 -0.78 2.84
N GLN A 63 14.67 -1.48 3.59
CA GLN A 63 14.30 -1.98 4.91
C GLN A 63 13.94 -0.83 5.87
N ARG A 64 14.72 0.25 5.85
CA ARG A 64 14.46 1.46 6.66
C ARG A 64 13.18 2.17 6.29
N GLN A 65 12.86 2.24 4.99
CA GLN A 65 11.60 2.82 4.51
C GLN A 65 10.38 1.96 4.90
N GLY A 66 10.59 0.65 5.09
CA GLY A 66 9.56 -0.32 5.39
C GLY A 66 8.84 -0.83 4.13
N VAL A 67 8.33 -2.05 4.20
CA VAL A 67 7.51 -2.66 3.15
C VAL A 67 6.12 -2.93 3.72
N THR A 68 5.11 -2.37 3.09
CA THR A 68 3.72 -2.49 3.52
C THR A 68 3.02 -3.58 2.72
N VAL A 69 2.19 -4.38 3.40
CA VAL A 69 1.30 -5.36 2.77
C VAL A 69 -0.12 -4.93 3.05
N THR A 70 -0.90 -4.64 2.01
CA THR A 70 -2.33 -4.31 2.11
C THR A 70 -3.16 -5.27 1.29
N LYS A 71 -4.41 -5.50 1.72
CA LYS A 71 -5.39 -6.25 0.95
C LYS A 71 -5.94 -5.34 -0.15
N SER A 72 -5.48 -5.50 -1.38
CA SER A 72 -6.03 -4.73 -2.49
C SER A 72 -7.32 -5.37 -3.00
N GLY A 73 -8.47 -4.77 -2.68
CA GLY A 73 -9.63 -4.81 -3.57
C GLY A 73 -9.45 -3.68 -4.58
N ALA A 74 -9.41 -3.97 -5.88
CA ALA A 74 -9.08 -3.00 -6.94
C ALA A 74 -10.13 -1.89 -7.17
N SER A 75 -10.90 -1.50 -6.15
CA SER A 75 -11.96 -0.51 -6.25
C SER A 75 -12.03 0.34 -4.98
N PHE A 76 -12.14 1.65 -5.16
CA PHE A 76 -12.42 2.57 -4.07
C PHE A 76 -13.88 2.40 -3.63
N LEU A 77 -14.10 2.19 -2.33
CA LEU A 77 -15.45 2.25 -1.75
C LEU A 77 -16.02 3.67 -1.84
N GLN A 78 -15.18 4.68 -1.59
CA GLN A 78 -15.56 6.09 -1.59
C GLN A 78 -14.36 6.97 -1.94
N VAL A 79 -14.63 8.08 -2.63
CA VAL A 79 -13.67 9.16 -2.88
C VAL A 79 -14.18 10.42 -2.20
N ILE A 80 -13.35 11.03 -1.36
CA ILE A 80 -13.68 12.25 -0.60
C ILE A 80 -12.82 13.40 -1.14
N ALA A 81 -13.46 14.49 -1.56
CA ALA A 81 -12.79 15.68 -2.05
C ALA A 81 -12.79 16.76 -0.96
N PHE A 82 -11.62 17.37 -0.73
CA PHE A 82 -11.44 18.49 0.19
C PHE A 82 -11.18 19.77 -0.60
N TYR A 83 -11.76 20.88 -0.16
CA TYR A 83 -11.55 22.20 -0.77
C TYR A 83 -11.61 23.28 0.33
N SER A 84 -10.99 24.43 0.07
CA SER A 84 -11.06 25.62 0.91
C SER A 84 -12.14 26.56 0.34
N PRO A 85 -13.28 26.76 1.03
CA PRO A 85 -14.37 27.60 0.52
C PRO A 85 -13.98 29.06 0.32
N ASP A 86 -13.00 29.51 1.09
CA ASP A 86 -12.45 30.86 1.12
C ASP A 86 -11.16 31.02 0.31
N ASN A 87 -10.67 29.95 -0.35
CA ASN A 87 -9.39 29.89 -1.07
C ASN A 87 -8.15 30.33 -0.25
N ASN A 88 -8.24 30.24 1.08
CA ASN A 88 -7.14 30.60 1.98
C ASN A 88 -6.12 29.45 2.16
N LEU A 89 -6.47 28.23 1.75
CA LEU A 89 -5.57 27.08 1.75
C LEU A 89 -5.21 26.70 0.32
N SER A 90 -3.91 26.57 0.07
CA SER A 90 -3.41 25.98 -1.17
C SER A 90 -3.68 24.47 -1.23
N ASP A 91 -3.54 23.87 -2.41
CA ASP A 91 -3.62 22.41 -2.59
C ASP A 91 -2.61 21.67 -1.68
N SER A 92 -1.41 22.21 -1.51
CA SER A 92 -0.40 21.69 -0.57
C SER A 92 -0.85 21.76 0.89
N ASP A 93 -1.48 22.86 1.31
CA ASP A 93 -1.94 23.02 2.69
C ASP A 93 -3.08 22.04 3.02
N ILE A 94 -4.02 21.88 2.08
CA ILE A 94 -5.12 20.92 2.20
C ILE A 94 -4.56 19.50 2.28
N LYS A 95 -3.59 19.14 1.45
CA LYS A 95 -2.95 17.82 1.47
C LYS A 95 -2.22 17.54 2.78
N ASP A 96 -1.48 18.51 3.30
CA ASP A 96 -0.79 18.37 4.58
C ASP A 96 -1.79 18.17 5.72
N TYR A 97 -2.86 18.96 5.74
CA TYR A 97 -3.94 18.81 6.71
C TYR A 97 -4.61 17.43 6.63
N VAL A 98 -4.91 16.93 5.43
CA VAL A 98 -5.50 15.60 5.24
C VAL A 98 -4.54 14.50 5.71
N ASN A 99 -3.25 14.57 5.37
CA ASN A 99 -2.27 13.57 5.79
C ASN A 99 -2.03 13.56 7.31
N SER A 100 -1.92 14.75 7.91
CA SER A 100 -1.60 14.91 9.34
C SER A 100 -2.79 14.65 10.26
N SER A 101 -4.00 15.04 9.85
CA SER A 101 -5.15 15.12 10.75
C SER A 101 -6.30 14.18 10.40
N ILE A 102 -6.44 13.77 9.13
CA ILE A 102 -7.60 13.01 8.67
C ILE A 102 -7.26 11.55 8.35
N LYS A 103 -6.11 11.30 7.70
CA LYS A 103 -5.71 9.98 7.25
C LYS A 103 -5.66 8.96 8.39
N GLU A 104 -4.97 9.29 9.47
CA GLU A 104 -4.75 8.35 10.57
C GLU A 104 -6.04 8.00 11.34
N PRO A 105 -6.92 8.95 11.70
CA PRO A 105 -8.23 8.61 12.25
C PRO A 105 -9.10 7.78 11.31
N LEU A 106 -9.16 8.10 10.01
CA LEU A 106 -9.96 7.35 9.04
C LEU A 106 -9.48 5.91 8.88
N SER A 107 -8.17 5.69 8.82
CA SER A 107 -7.58 4.35 8.71
C SER A 107 -7.92 3.42 9.88
N ARG A 108 -8.39 3.97 11.02
CA ARG A 108 -8.79 3.19 12.21
C ARG A 108 -10.30 2.92 12.30
N VAL A 109 -11.11 3.48 11.41
CA VAL A 109 -12.55 3.24 11.40
C VAL A 109 -12.81 1.79 11.00
N ALA A 110 -13.66 1.09 11.76
CA ALA A 110 -14.00 -0.30 11.47
C ALA A 110 -14.60 -0.43 10.05
N GLY A 111 -14.03 -1.33 9.25
CA GLY A 111 -14.42 -1.54 7.85
C GLY A 111 -13.61 -0.73 6.83
N VAL A 112 -12.74 0.19 7.26
CA VAL A 112 -11.78 0.86 6.37
C VAL A 112 -10.56 -0.05 6.18
N GLY A 113 -10.30 -0.41 4.93
CA GLY A 113 -9.14 -1.24 4.55
C GLY A 113 -7.88 -0.42 4.26
N GLU A 114 -7.95 0.47 3.28
CA GLU A 114 -6.83 1.32 2.86
C GLU A 114 -7.32 2.75 2.62
N VAL A 115 -6.52 3.73 3.08
CA VAL A 115 -6.75 5.16 2.83
C VAL A 115 -5.62 5.72 1.98
N GLN A 116 -5.94 6.05 0.73
CA GLN A 116 -5.03 6.70 -0.20
C GLN A 116 -5.30 8.20 -0.25
N VAL A 117 -4.29 9.01 0.07
CA VAL A 117 -4.33 10.47 -0.14
C VAL A 117 -3.75 10.76 -1.52
N PHE A 118 -4.53 11.41 -2.38
CA PHE A 118 -4.10 11.75 -3.74
C PHE A 118 -3.11 12.92 -3.71
N GLY A 119 -1.97 12.76 -4.38
CA GLY A 119 -1.05 13.87 -4.66
C GLY A 119 0.18 14.02 -3.77
N GLY A 120 0.59 12.95 -3.05
CA GLY A 120 1.85 12.89 -2.27
C GLY A 120 1.87 13.79 -1.02
N SER A 121 2.55 13.36 0.04
CA SER A 121 2.98 14.32 1.07
C SER A 121 3.97 15.27 0.42
N TYR A 122 3.93 16.55 0.83
CA TYR A 122 4.83 17.64 0.40
C TYR A 122 6.13 17.12 -0.22
N ALA A 123 6.28 17.28 -1.54
CA ALA A 123 7.56 17.00 -2.19
C ALA A 123 8.58 17.98 -1.60
N MET A 124 9.51 17.47 -0.79
CA MET A 124 10.77 18.19 -0.52
C MET A 124 11.61 18.24 -1.78
#